data_AF-A0A1W9TAX6-F1
#
_entry.id   AF-A0A1W9TAX6-F1
#
_cell.length_a   1.000
_cell.length_b   1.000
_cell.length_c   1.000
_cell.angle_alpha   90.00
_cell.angle_beta   90.00
_cell.angle_gamma   90.00
#
_symmetry.space_group_name_H-M   'P 1'
#
loop_
_entity.id
_entity.type
_entity.pdbx_description
1 polymer ?
#
loop_
_entity_poly.entity_id
_entity_poly.type
_entity_poly.pdbx_seq_one_letter_code
_entity_poly.pdbx_strand_id
1 'polypeptide(L)'
;MKKVAVSLLETLKNEKLRIANWRKKEGTRDAVRQNIFDFLFDEKTGLPVENYKDDEVKMLSDCVFSHIYRAYPTVPSPYYEMAV
;
A
#
# COMPACT_ATOMS: atom_id res chain seq x y z
N MET A 1 -9.18 12.62 -0.39
CA MET A 1 -8.24 11.86 -1.25
C MET A 1 -6.95 11.46 -0.54
N LYS A 2 -6.17 12.36 0.08
CA LYS A 2 -4.91 11.95 0.79
C LYS A 2 -5.13 11.02 2.00
N LYS A 3 -6.27 11.13 2.69
CA LYS A 3 -6.56 10.37 3.91
C LYS A 3 -6.62 8.85 3.71
N VAL A 4 -7.17 8.39 2.59
CA VAL A 4 -7.27 6.95 2.25
C VAL A 4 -5.88 6.36 2.04
N ALA A 5 -5.02 7.03 1.26
CA ALA A 5 -3.65 6.59 1.01
C ALA A 5 -2.80 6.58 2.29
N VAL A 6 -2.98 7.56 3.18
CA VAL A 6 -2.29 7.60 4.48
C VAL A 6 -2.76 6.46 5.38
N SER A 7 -4.07 6.23 5.48
CA SER A 7 -4.62 5.14 6.29
C SER A 7 -4.15 3.77 5.79
N LEU A 8 -4.13 3.55 4.47
CA LEU A 8 -3.60 2.34 3.85
C LEU A 8 -2.12 2.13 4.24
N LEU A 9 -1.32 3.18 4.13
CA LEU A 9 0.10 3.10 4.46
C LEU A 9 0.33 2.78 5.95
N GLU A 10 -0.48 3.34 6.85
CA GLU A 10 -0.43 3.05 8.28
C GLU A 10 -0.81 1.60 8.60
N THR A 11 -1.85 1.06 7.95
CA THR A 11 -2.23 -0.35 8.06
C THR A 11 -1.09 -1.26 7.61
N LEU A 12 -0.52 -0.99 6.42
CA LEU A 12 0.59 -1.77 5.88
C LEU A 12 1.84 -1.71 6.76
N LYS A 13 2.15 -0.54 7.35
CA LYS A 13 3.26 -0.35 8.30
C LYS A 13 3.09 -1.15 9.58
N ASN A 14 1.86 -1.30 10.08
CA ASN A 14 1.57 -2.05 11.30
C ASN A 14 1.51 -3.56 11.07
N GLU A 15 1.17 -4.01 9.87
CA GLU A 15 1.00 -5.43 9.56
C GLU A 15 2.09 -5.96 8.62
N LYS A 16 1.88 -5.83 7.31
CA LYS A 16 2.62 -6.60 6.29
C LYS A 16 4.07 -6.14 6.13
N LEU A 17 4.36 -4.85 6.32
CA LEU A 17 5.71 -4.30 6.19
C LEU A 17 6.61 -4.61 7.40
N ARG A 18 6.03 -5.05 8.53
CA ARG A 18 6.82 -5.56 9.67
C ARG A 18 7.44 -6.92 9.40
N ILE A 19 6.97 -7.63 8.37
CA ILE A 19 7.53 -8.92 8.01
C ILE A 19 8.94 -8.70 7.44
N ALA A 20 9.94 -9.18 8.17
CA ALA A 20 11.33 -9.09 7.74
C ALA A 20 11.49 -9.74 6.36
N ASN A 21 12.13 -9.02 5.43
CA ASN A 21 12.32 -9.46 4.05
C ASN A 21 11.00 -9.78 3.30
N TRP A 22 9.89 -9.08 3.58
CA TRP A 22 8.62 -9.28 2.87
C TRP A 22 8.75 -9.25 1.34
N ARG A 23 9.69 -8.46 0.80
CA ARG A 23 9.99 -8.40 -0.65
C ARG A 23 10.63 -9.67 -1.21
N LYS A 24 11.30 -10.47 -0.39
CA LYS A 24 11.95 -11.73 -0.82
C LYS A 24 10.98 -12.90 -0.87
N LYS A 25 9.92 -12.87 -0.06
CA LYS A 25 8.90 -13.92 -0.02
C LYS A 25 7.78 -13.56 -0.97
N GLU A 26 7.63 -14.33 -2.05
CA GLU A 26 6.58 -14.09 -3.04
C GLU A 26 5.19 -14.04 -2.41
N GLY A 27 4.85 -14.97 -1.51
CA GLY A 27 3.56 -14.95 -0.83
C GLY A 27 3.32 -13.71 0.03
N THR A 28 4.36 -13.15 0.66
CA THR A 28 4.22 -11.90 1.43
C THR A 28 4.11 -10.68 0.51
N ARG A 29 4.86 -10.67 -0.59
CA ARG A 29 4.78 -9.63 -1.63
C ARG A 29 3.40 -9.58 -2.27
N ASP A 30 2.86 -10.74 -2.63
CA ASP A 30 1.53 -10.86 -3.24
C ASP A 30 0.44 -10.45 -2.26
N ALA A 31 0.55 -10.88 -1.00
CA ALA A 31 -0.37 -10.46 0.07
C ALA A 31 -0.38 -8.94 0.29
N VAL A 32 0.76 -8.25 0.16
CA VAL A 32 0.82 -6.77 0.23
C VAL A 32 0.07 -6.15 -0.96
N ARG A 33 0.30 -6.67 -2.16
CA ARG A 33 -0.35 -6.16 -3.38
C ARG A 33 -1.86 -6.36 -3.35
N GLN A 34 -2.31 -7.55 -2.94
CA GLN A 34 -3.73 -7.84 -2.74
C GLN A 34 -4.35 -6.94 -1.68
N ASN A 35 -3.69 -6.75 -0.54
CA ASN A 35 -4.22 -5.89 0.51
C ASN A 35 -4.36 -4.42 0.08
N ILE A 36 -3.41 -3.90 -0.72
CA ILE A 36 -3.52 -2.56 -1.32
C ILE A 36 -4.73 -2.48 -2.25
N PHE A 37 -4.91 -3.47 -3.13
CA PHE A 37 -6.02 -3.50 -4.06
C PHE A 37 -7.36 -3.58 -3.31
N ASP A 38 -7.49 -4.52 -2.38
CA ASP A 38 -8.68 -4.73 -1.56
C ASP A 38 -9.04 -3.45 -0.79
N PHE A 39 -8.08 -2.78 -0.17
CA PHE A 39 -8.32 -1.54 0.56
C PHE A 39 -8.75 -0.38 -0.34
N LEU A 40 -8.22 -0.28 -1.56
CA LEU A 40 -8.61 0.77 -2.51
C LEU A 40 -9.95 0.47 -3.20
N PHE A 41 -10.31 -0.81 -3.31
CA PHE A 41 -11.55 -1.29 -3.92
C PHE A 41 -12.72 -1.37 -2.92
N ASP A 42 -12.43 -1.45 -1.62
CA ASP A 42 -13.43 -1.56 -0.56
C ASP A 42 -14.42 -0.38 -0.57
N GLU A 43 -15.72 -0.69 -0.60
CA GLU A 43 -16.79 0.31 -0.72
C GLU A 43 -16.92 1.23 0.50
N LYS A 44 -16.36 0.86 1.66
CA LYS A 44 -16.45 1.64 2.91
C LYS A 44 -15.23 2.51 3.18
N THR A 45 -14.05 2.05 2.77
CA THR A 45 -12.75 2.65 3.12
C THR A 45 -11.93 3.07 1.90
N GLY A 46 -12.24 2.51 0.73
CA GLY A 46 -11.55 2.71 -0.52
C GLY A 46 -11.97 3.97 -1.28
N LEU A 47 -11.63 3.99 -2.55
CA LEU A 47 -11.89 5.13 -3.42
C LEU A 47 -13.39 5.16 -3.77
N PRO A 48 -14.02 6.34 -3.81
CA PRO A 48 -15.43 6.44 -4.20
C PRO A 48 -15.60 5.92 -5.63
N VAL A 49 -16.40 4.86 -5.78
CA VAL A 49 -16.73 4.19 -7.05
C VAL A 49 -17.34 5.13 -8.09
N GLU A 50 -17.94 6.23 -7.63
CA GLU A 50 -18.49 7.30 -8.48
C GLU A 50 -17.38 8.09 -9.20
N ASN A 51 -16.16 8.07 -8.67
CA ASN A 51 -15.07 8.95 -9.06
C ASN A 51 -13.85 8.19 -9.60
N TYR A 52 -13.79 6.87 -9.43
CA TYR A 52 -12.70 6.00 -9.88
C TYR A 52 -13.26 4.70 -10.46
N LYS A 53 -12.88 4.39 -11.70
CA LYS A 53 -13.23 3.13 -12.36
C LYS A 53 -12.31 2.01 -11.87
N ASP A 54 -12.74 0.76 -12.03
CA ASP A 54 -11.96 -0.44 -11.67
C ASP A 54 -10.53 -0.42 -12.25
N ASP A 55 -10.38 -0.02 -13.52
CA ASP A 55 -9.06 0.13 -14.17
C ASP A 55 -8.19 1.21 -13.48
N GLU A 56 -8.79 2.33 -13.06
CA GLU A 56 -8.07 3.40 -12.35
C GLU A 56 -7.65 2.93 -10.95
N VAL A 57 -8.53 2.23 -10.23
CA VAL A 57 -8.23 1.64 -8.93
C VAL A 57 -7.06 0.65 -9.05
N LYS A 58 -7.04 -0.16 -10.11
CA LYS A 58 -5.95 -1.08 -10.39
C LYS A 58 -4.64 -0.34 -10.69
N MET A 59 -4.67 0.70 -11.52
CA MET A 59 -3.48 1.52 -11.82
C MET A 59 -2.93 2.23 -10.57
N LEU A 60 -3.82 2.78 -9.73
CA LEU A 60 -3.45 3.42 -8.48
C LEU A 60 -2.87 2.41 -7.49
N SER A 61 -3.47 1.22 -7.39
CA SER A 61 -2.96 0.12 -6.56
C SER A 61 -1.54 -0.25 -6.96
N ASP A 62 -1.25 -0.33 -8.26
CA ASP A 62 0.08 -0.64 -8.77
C ASP A 62 1.10 0.48 -8.48
N CYS A 63 0.68 1.74 -8.64
CA CYS A 63 1.50 2.90 -8.26
C CYS A 63 1.83 2.91 -6.76
N VAL A 64 0.84 2.67 -5.90
CA VAL A 64 1.03 2.61 -4.44
C VAL A 64 1.94 1.43 -4.08
N PHE A 65 1.73 0.26 -4.68
CA PHE A 65 2.58 -0.90 -4.48
C PHE A 65 4.03 -0.62 -4.89
N SER A 66 4.25 -0.04 -6.07
CA SER A 66 5.59 0.32 -6.55
C SER A 66 6.28 1.34 -5.63
N HIS A 67 5.52 2.34 -5.16
CA HIS A 67 5.99 3.30 -4.17
C HIS A 67 6.41 2.59 -2.87
N ILE A 68 5.57 1.71 -2.33
CA ILE A 68 5.85 1.00 -1.07
C ILE A 68 7.02 0.02 -1.24
N TYR A 69 7.08 -0.68 -2.36
CA TYR A 69 8.16 -1.60 -2.69
C TYR A 69 9.52 -0.90 -2.72
N ARG A 70 9.57 0.33 -3.24
CA ARG A 70 10.78 1.16 -3.29
C ARG A 70 11.09 1.83 -1.95
N ALA A 71 10.09 2.47 -1.34
CA ALA A 71 10.26 3.31 -0.17
C ALA A 71 10.34 2.54 1.16
N TYR A 72 9.71 1.35 1.24
CA TYR A 72 9.65 0.55 2.47
C TYR A 72 10.32 -0.83 2.31
N PRO A 73 11.64 -0.89 2.02
CA PRO A 73 12.47 -2.06 2.23
C PRO A 73 12.32 -2.74 3.57
N THR A 74 12.25 -1.89 4.57
CA THR A 74 12.32 -2.10 6.00
C THR A 74 11.41 -1.05 6.61
N VAL A 75 10.98 -1.31 7.84
CA VAL A 75 10.27 -0.33 8.67
C VAL A 75 11.13 -0.12 9.91
N PRO A 76 11.52 1.12 10.25
CA PRO A 76 11.22 2.37 9.56
C PRO A 76 11.86 2.50 8.16
N SER A 77 11.32 3.42 7.35
CA SER A 77 11.71 3.58 5.94
C SER A 77 13.01 4.36 5.82
N PRO A 78 13.98 3.86 5.05
CA PRO A 78 15.26 4.55 4.83
C PRO A 78 15.11 5.87 4.04
N TYR A 79 13.99 6.09 3.35
CA TYR A 79 13.76 7.30 2.54
C TYR A 79 12.99 8.38 3.30
N TYR A 80 12.21 7.99 4.31
CA TYR A 80 11.31 8.88 5.04
C TYR A 80 11.71 9.05 6.51
N GLU A 81 12.80 8.40 6.97
CA GLU A 81 13.39 8.60 8.30
C GLU A 81 14.02 9.99 8.49
N MET A 82 14.36 10.70 7.41
CA MET A 82 15.09 11.97 7.47
C MET A 82 14.20 13.22 7.52
N ALA A 83 12.98 13.09 8.06
CA ALA A 83 12.09 14.21 8.36
C ALA A 83 11.80 14.25 9.86
N VAL A 84 12.82 14.64 10.64
CA VAL A 84 12.70 15.11 12.03
C VAL A 84 13.00 16.59 12.05
#